data_AF-A0A835Y239-F1
#
_entry.id   AF-A0A835Y239-F1
#
_cell.length_a   1.000
_cell.length_b   1.000
_cell.length_c   1.000
_cell.angle_alpha   90.00
_cell.angle_beta   90.00
_cell.angle_gamma   90.00
#
_symmetry.space_group_name_H-M   'P 1'
#
loop_
_entity.id
_entity.type
_entity.pdbx_description
1 polymer ?
#
loop_
_entity_poly.entity_id
_entity_poly.type
_entity_poly.pdbx_seq_one_letter_code
_entity_poly.pdbx_strand_id
1 'polypeptide(L)'
;MHELSHTQGLSHAARGLDTYGDRGDVMGSAGNADGYLCMNPGNQLRVGWNSPIASLRPETVNTASNVNQRGVYRIPNLGTTDVNHVFINMTVPDKPYANHLVSYRLRTPTFDAILSSEYNNRVHIHQFNGTASDRDDNRTWLMALLSPGQWYMSRFVDYGVGAAAGGALNFTVLNITDGHAYVRICHATVRSEDLCKDCCGDGIDNDCDGLADANDRECSTTPLSMPPPPSPLAAPHQSACQPPCVVPTAATQPRRALSPDRCSSTA
;
A
#
# COMPACT_ATOMS: atom_id res chain seq x y z
N MET A 1 -13.18 -18.01 -19.42
CA MET A 1 -11.92 -17.29 -19.13
C MET A 1 -11.40 -17.58 -17.72
N HIS A 2 -12.22 -17.49 -16.67
CA HIS A 2 -11.81 -17.76 -15.27
C HIS A 2 -10.95 -19.03 -15.09
N GLU A 3 -11.49 -20.21 -15.43
CA GLU A 3 -10.74 -21.48 -15.25
C GLU A 3 -9.49 -21.57 -16.13
N LEU A 4 -9.52 -20.98 -17.32
CA LEU A 4 -8.35 -20.93 -18.19
C LEU A 4 -7.24 -20.09 -17.55
N SER A 5 -7.60 -19.00 -16.87
CA SER A 5 -6.65 -18.13 -16.19
C SER A 5 -5.96 -18.80 -15.01
N HIS A 6 -6.60 -19.75 -14.33
CA HIS A 6 -5.91 -20.60 -13.35
C HIS A 6 -4.79 -21.44 -13.98
N THR A 7 -4.92 -21.88 -15.23
CA THR A 7 -3.83 -22.61 -15.94
C THR A 7 -2.63 -21.71 -16.23
N GLN A 8 -2.79 -20.39 -16.14
CA GLN A 8 -1.75 -19.38 -16.26
C GLN A 8 -1.22 -18.92 -14.88
N GLY A 9 -1.57 -19.66 -13.81
CA GLY A 9 -1.13 -19.35 -12.45
C GLY A 9 -1.84 -18.17 -11.80
N LEU A 10 -2.94 -17.65 -12.37
CA LEU A 10 -3.68 -16.55 -11.75
C LEU A 10 -4.51 -17.04 -10.56
N SER A 11 -4.43 -16.32 -9.43
CA SER A 11 -5.29 -16.53 -8.27
C SER A 11 -6.55 -15.64 -8.35
N HIS A 12 -7.52 -15.87 -7.47
CA HIS A 12 -8.76 -15.07 -7.45
C HIS A 12 -8.50 -13.58 -7.18
N ALA A 13 -9.43 -12.74 -7.66
CA ALA A 13 -9.52 -11.32 -7.35
C ALA A 13 -10.54 -11.08 -6.23
N ALA A 14 -10.04 -10.66 -5.08
CA ALA A 14 -10.76 -10.58 -3.82
C ALA A 14 -11.21 -9.16 -3.48
N ARG A 15 -12.22 -9.04 -2.61
CA ARG A 15 -12.65 -7.77 -1.98
C ARG A 15 -13.19 -8.05 -0.57
N GLY A 16 -12.68 -7.32 0.43
CA GLY A 16 -13.15 -7.45 1.82
C GLY A 16 -12.78 -8.79 2.46
N LEU A 17 -13.75 -9.67 2.70
CA LEU A 17 -13.52 -11.05 3.18
C LEU A 17 -13.84 -12.10 2.11
N ASP A 18 -14.33 -11.68 0.95
CA ASP A 18 -14.71 -12.55 -0.15
C ASP A 18 -13.54 -12.69 -1.13
N THR A 19 -13.05 -13.91 -1.29
CA THR A 19 -11.95 -14.21 -2.20
C THR A 19 -12.30 -14.01 -3.67
N TYR A 20 -13.59 -13.96 -4.02
CA TYR A 20 -14.11 -13.62 -5.36
C TYR A 20 -14.79 -12.25 -5.38
N GLY A 21 -14.58 -11.44 -4.33
CA GLY A 21 -15.36 -10.22 -4.11
C GLY A 21 -15.18 -9.12 -5.15
N ASP A 22 -14.15 -9.19 -6.01
CA ASP A 22 -13.97 -8.23 -7.10
C ASP A 22 -14.89 -8.56 -8.29
N ARG A 23 -16.08 -7.96 -8.32
CA ARG A 23 -17.04 -8.11 -9.44
C ARG A 23 -16.62 -7.37 -10.71
N GLY A 24 -15.48 -6.68 -10.70
CA GLY A 24 -14.89 -6.07 -11.87
C GLY A 24 -13.90 -6.98 -12.59
N ASP A 25 -13.50 -8.11 -12.02
CA ASP A 25 -12.46 -8.99 -12.58
C ASP A 25 -13.00 -10.36 -12.98
N VAL A 26 -12.47 -10.91 -14.06
CA VAL A 26 -12.74 -12.28 -14.52
C VAL A 26 -12.33 -13.34 -13.49
N MET A 27 -11.30 -13.06 -12.67
CA MET A 27 -10.82 -13.86 -11.54
C MET A 27 -11.60 -13.59 -10.24
N GLY A 28 -12.54 -12.65 -10.25
CA GLY A 28 -13.49 -12.47 -9.17
C GLY A 28 -14.85 -13.11 -9.51
N SER A 29 -15.94 -12.46 -9.13
CA SER A 29 -17.30 -12.98 -9.29
C SER A 29 -18.00 -12.51 -10.57
N ALA A 30 -17.30 -11.81 -11.46
CA ALA A 30 -17.86 -11.30 -12.70
C ALA A 30 -18.05 -12.37 -13.79
N GLY A 31 -17.46 -13.57 -13.62
CA GLY A 31 -17.41 -14.63 -14.62
C GLY A 31 -18.74 -15.24 -15.06
N ASN A 32 -19.86 -14.86 -14.42
CA ASN A 32 -21.20 -15.39 -14.71
C ASN A 32 -21.99 -14.57 -15.76
N ALA A 33 -21.43 -13.51 -16.32
CA ALA A 33 -22.09 -12.66 -17.31
C ALA A 33 -21.51 -12.85 -18.73
N ASP A 34 -22.38 -12.78 -19.75
CA ASP A 34 -22.00 -12.90 -21.16
C ASP A 34 -21.33 -11.60 -21.65
N GLY A 35 -20.02 -11.66 -21.93
CA GLY A 35 -19.27 -10.61 -22.61
C GLY A 35 -17.80 -10.55 -22.22
N TYR A 36 -17.10 -9.51 -22.70
CA TYR A 36 -15.68 -9.32 -22.44
C TYR A 36 -15.44 -8.45 -21.20
N LEU A 37 -14.58 -8.95 -20.33
CA LEU A 37 -14.11 -8.25 -19.14
C LEU A 37 -12.60 -8.40 -19.05
N CYS A 38 -11.90 -7.28 -18.89
CA CYS A 38 -10.48 -7.28 -18.66
C CYS A 38 -10.17 -7.72 -17.23
N MET A 39 -9.03 -8.38 -17.05
CA MET A 39 -8.45 -8.62 -15.73
C MET A 39 -8.04 -7.28 -15.09
N ASN A 40 -7.94 -7.24 -13.77
CA ASN A 40 -7.34 -6.14 -13.04
C ASN A 40 -5.82 -6.08 -13.33
N PRO A 41 -5.16 -4.93 -13.10
CA PRO A 41 -3.76 -4.76 -13.48
C PRO A 41 -2.81 -5.72 -12.77
N GLY A 42 -3.13 -6.23 -11.57
CA GLY A 42 -2.26 -7.17 -10.86
C GLY A 42 -2.23 -8.55 -11.50
N ASN A 43 -3.39 -9.03 -11.92
CA ASN A 43 -3.52 -10.28 -12.68
C ASN A 43 -2.86 -10.15 -14.07
N GLN A 44 -3.07 -9.02 -14.77
CA GLN A 44 -2.40 -8.77 -16.06
C GLN A 44 -0.87 -8.69 -15.91
N LEU A 45 -0.38 -8.03 -14.86
CA LEU A 45 1.05 -7.87 -14.60
C LEU A 45 1.71 -9.23 -14.40
N ARG A 46 1.04 -10.14 -13.69
CA ARG A 46 1.56 -11.50 -13.43
C ARG A 46 1.81 -12.29 -14.71
N VAL A 47 0.91 -12.19 -15.71
CA VAL A 47 1.05 -12.88 -17.00
C VAL A 47 1.75 -12.03 -18.07
N GLY A 48 2.29 -10.86 -17.69
CA GLY A 48 3.04 -9.97 -18.59
C GLY A 48 2.19 -9.31 -19.69
N TRP A 49 0.89 -9.12 -19.45
CA TRP A 49 -0.04 -8.51 -20.42
C TRP A 49 -0.15 -6.99 -20.31
N ASN A 50 0.41 -6.41 -19.25
CA ASN A 50 0.49 -4.97 -19.10
C ASN A 50 1.83 -4.55 -18.48
N SER A 51 2.06 -3.24 -18.44
CA SER A 51 3.18 -2.60 -17.78
C SER A 51 2.74 -1.30 -17.10
N PRO A 52 3.45 -0.86 -16.05
CA PRO A 52 3.12 0.38 -15.37
C PRO A 52 3.59 1.59 -16.18
N ILE A 53 2.79 2.66 -16.13
CA ILE A 53 3.17 4.01 -16.61
C ILE A 53 4.27 4.59 -15.73
N ALA A 54 4.24 4.23 -14.44
CA ALA A 54 5.24 4.59 -13.46
C ALA A 54 5.37 3.50 -12.40
N SER A 55 6.60 3.11 -12.10
CA SER A 55 6.96 2.25 -10.98
C SER A 55 7.58 3.09 -9.88
N LEU A 56 6.87 3.23 -8.77
CA LEU A 56 7.20 4.14 -7.68
C LEU A 56 7.59 3.39 -6.42
N ARG A 57 8.26 4.09 -5.54
CA ARG A 57 8.40 3.75 -4.12
C ARG A 57 7.70 4.83 -3.30
N PRO A 58 7.35 4.60 -2.02
CA PRO A 58 6.71 5.60 -1.18
C PRO A 58 7.42 6.96 -1.25
N GLU A 59 8.74 6.96 -1.10
CA GLU A 59 9.57 8.17 -1.12
C GLU A 59 9.60 8.91 -2.47
N THR A 60 9.16 8.26 -3.56
CA THR A 60 9.13 8.86 -4.89
C THR A 60 7.74 9.25 -5.39
N VAL A 61 6.66 8.94 -4.67
CA VAL A 61 5.30 9.27 -5.15
C VAL A 61 5.08 10.79 -5.22
N ASN A 62 5.73 11.55 -4.34
CA ASN A 62 5.66 13.01 -4.29
C ASN A 62 6.63 13.69 -5.29
N THR A 63 7.11 13.00 -6.32
CA THR A 63 8.03 13.57 -7.34
C THR A 63 7.28 13.98 -8.62
N ALA A 64 8.02 14.45 -9.64
CA ALA A 64 7.43 14.84 -10.92
C ALA A 64 6.77 13.64 -11.61
N SER A 65 5.52 13.81 -12.05
CA SER A 65 4.72 12.77 -12.69
C SER A 65 4.80 12.79 -14.22
N ASN A 66 4.02 11.92 -14.87
CA ASN A 66 3.85 11.90 -16.33
C ASN A 66 3.07 13.10 -16.92
N VAL A 67 2.61 14.04 -16.09
CA VAL A 67 2.01 15.32 -16.53
C VAL A 67 2.73 16.53 -15.97
N ASN A 68 3.99 16.37 -15.52
CA ASN A 68 4.82 17.45 -14.96
C ASN A 68 4.16 18.17 -13.77
N GLN A 69 3.32 17.46 -13.01
CA GLN A 69 2.71 17.95 -11.78
C GLN A 69 3.07 17.00 -10.65
N ARG A 70 3.52 17.55 -9.52
CA ARG A 70 3.99 16.74 -8.39
C ARG A 70 2.89 15.78 -7.93
N GLY A 71 3.20 14.48 -7.92
CA GLY A 71 2.30 13.42 -7.45
C GLY A 71 1.00 13.22 -8.25
N VAL A 72 0.78 13.89 -9.38
CA VAL A 72 -0.47 13.76 -10.17
C VAL A 72 -0.24 12.90 -11.39
N TYR A 73 -0.86 11.73 -11.49
CA TYR A 73 -0.69 10.81 -12.61
C TYR A 73 -1.89 10.82 -13.54
N ARG A 74 -1.63 10.88 -14.85
CA ARG A 74 -2.62 10.63 -15.89
C ARG A 74 -2.63 9.14 -16.22
N ILE A 75 -3.73 8.46 -15.89
CA ILE A 75 -3.89 7.01 -16.03
C ILE A 75 -4.89 6.75 -17.18
N PRO A 76 -4.48 6.16 -18.30
CA PRO A 76 -5.36 5.86 -19.42
C PRO A 76 -6.34 4.73 -19.06
N ASN A 77 -7.42 4.62 -19.83
CA ASN A 77 -8.35 3.51 -19.70
C ASN A 77 -7.62 2.19 -20.00
N LEU A 78 -7.75 1.22 -19.08
CA LEU A 78 -7.18 -0.12 -19.18
C LEU A 78 -7.58 -0.86 -20.47
N GLY A 79 -8.76 -0.60 -21.03
CA GLY A 79 -9.19 -1.16 -22.30
C GLY A 79 -8.53 -0.56 -23.57
N THR A 80 -7.64 0.43 -23.43
CA THR A 80 -7.08 1.17 -24.59
C THR A 80 -5.57 1.01 -24.78
N THR A 81 -4.85 0.52 -23.77
CA THR A 81 -3.39 0.34 -23.81
C THR A 81 -2.95 -0.69 -22.77
N ASP A 82 -1.83 -1.35 -23.03
CA ASP A 82 -1.09 -2.21 -22.11
C ASP A 82 -0.22 -1.43 -21.11
N VAL A 83 -0.06 -0.11 -21.26
CA VAL A 83 0.63 0.76 -20.30
C VAL A 83 -0.40 1.57 -19.50
N ASN A 84 -1.01 0.94 -18.49
CA ASN A 84 -2.33 1.36 -18.00
C ASN A 84 -2.50 1.54 -16.48
N HIS A 85 -1.42 1.45 -15.70
CA HIS A 85 -1.51 1.62 -14.26
C HIS A 85 -0.28 2.31 -13.66
N VAL A 86 -0.42 2.81 -12.44
CA VAL A 86 0.72 3.17 -11.59
C VAL A 86 0.97 2.03 -10.62
N PHE A 87 2.22 1.58 -10.51
CA PHE A 87 2.63 0.54 -9.57
C PHE A 87 3.44 1.20 -8.44
N ILE A 88 3.02 1.02 -7.19
CA ILE A 88 3.75 1.52 -6.01
C ILE A 88 4.25 0.33 -5.20
N ASN A 89 5.57 0.17 -5.17
CA ASN A 89 6.25 -0.88 -4.43
C ASN A 89 6.37 -0.49 -2.95
N MET A 90 5.57 -1.11 -2.09
CA MET A 90 5.57 -0.88 -0.64
C MET A 90 6.51 -1.83 0.11
N THR A 91 7.17 -2.74 -0.61
CA THR A 91 8.05 -3.74 -0.02
C THR A 91 9.34 -3.08 0.44
N VAL A 92 9.64 -3.20 1.73
CA VAL A 92 10.96 -2.87 2.28
C VAL A 92 11.69 -4.18 2.61
N PRO A 93 13.03 -4.15 2.78
CA PRO A 93 13.78 -5.31 3.24
C PRO A 93 13.14 -5.94 4.49
N ASP A 94 12.97 -7.26 4.47
CA ASP A 94 12.45 -8.09 5.57
C ASP A 94 10.99 -7.86 5.99
N LYS A 95 10.23 -6.97 5.31
CA LYS A 95 8.80 -6.77 5.57
C LYS A 95 8.00 -6.62 4.26
N PRO A 96 7.40 -7.71 3.74
CA PRO A 96 6.56 -7.64 2.55
C PRO A 96 5.24 -6.93 2.88
N TYR A 97 4.99 -5.79 2.23
CA TYR A 97 3.71 -5.09 2.29
C TYR A 97 3.07 -5.06 0.93
N ALA A 98 1.74 -5.10 0.93
CA ALA A 98 0.89 -5.02 -0.24
C ALA A 98 1.33 -3.87 -1.17
N ASN A 99 1.90 -4.20 -2.33
CA ASN A 99 2.12 -3.20 -3.38
C ASN A 99 0.76 -2.71 -3.89
N HIS A 100 0.69 -1.45 -4.30
CA HIS A 100 -0.55 -0.85 -4.79
C HIS A 100 -0.50 -0.67 -6.30
N LEU A 101 -1.62 -0.97 -6.96
CA LEU A 101 -1.83 -0.74 -8.38
C LEU A 101 -3.02 0.20 -8.55
N VAL A 102 -2.79 1.33 -9.22
CA VAL A 102 -3.81 2.34 -9.51
C VAL A 102 -4.13 2.27 -10.99
N SER A 103 -5.37 1.90 -11.33
CA SER A 103 -5.82 1.81 -12.73
C SER A 103 -7.13 2.55 -12.94
N TYR A 104 -7.44 2.88 -14.19
CA TYR A 104 -8.71 3.48 -14.58
C TYR A 104 -9.46 2.54 -15.51
N ARG A 105 -10.75 2.32 -15.25
CA ARG A 105 -11.60 1.44 -16.05
C ARG A 105 -12.86 2.13 -16.53
N LEU A 106 -13.13 1.95 -17.81
CA LEU A 106 -14.32 2.45 -18.49
C LEU A 106 -14.86 1.34 -19.40
N ARG A 107 -16.16 1.09 -19.26
CA ARG A 107 -16.92 0.19 -20.13
C ARG A 107 -16.90 0.74 -21.56
N THR A 108 -16.47 -0.09 -22.50
CA THR A 108 -16.55 0.18 -23.94
C THR A 108 -17.29 -0.96 -24.63
N PRO A 109 -17.73 -0.79 -25.89
CA PRO A 109 -18.34 -1.89 -26.65
C PRO A 109 -17.40 -3.10 -26.84
N THR A 110 -16.09 -2.89 -26.86
CA THR A 110 -15.07 -3.91 -27.14
C THR A 110 -14.47 -4.53 -25.89
N PHE A 111 -14.09 -3.69 -24.91
CA PHE A 111 -13.47 -4.09 -23.65
C PHE A 111 -14.32 -3.66 -22.47
N ASP A 112 -14.34 -4.48 -21.42
CA ASP A 112 -15.12 -4.23 -20.21
C ASP A 112 -16.63 -4.06 -20.47
N ALA A 113 -17.15 -4.66 -21.54
CA ALA A 113 -18.54 -4.52 -21.99
C ALA A 113 -19.57 -4.90 -20.91
N ILE A 114 -19.21 -5.83 -20.02
CA ILE A 114 -20.03 -6.31 -18.90
C ILE A 114 -19.65 -5.71 -17.54
N LEU A 115 -18.71 -4.77 -17.49
CA LEU A 115 -18.28 -4.12 -16.25
C LEU A 115 -19.46 -3.39 -15.62
N SER A 116 -19.93 -3.80 -14.44
CA SER A 116 -21.15 -3.24 -13.83
C SER A 116 -21.05 -1.72 -13.56
N SER A 117 -22.20 -1.06 -13.34
CA SER A 117 -22.24 0.40 -13.17
C SER A 117 -21.45 0.91 -11.96
N GLU A 118 -21.30 0.10 -10.91
CA GLU A 118 -20.47 0.41 -9.74
C GLU A 118 -18.98 0.53 -10.11
N TYR A 119 -18.50 -0.28 -11.05
CA TYR A 119 -17.09 -0.37 -11.44
C TYR A 119 -16.77 0.46 -12.69
N ASN A 120 -17.79 0.82 -13.47
CA ASN A 120 -17.66 1.61 -14.68
C ASN A 120 -17.30 3.07 -14.37
N ASN A 121 -16.35 3.61 -15.13
CA ASN A 121 -15.89 4.99 -15.02
C ASN A 121 -15.39 5.30 -13.59
N ARG A 122 -14.46 4.47 -13.12
CA ARG A 122 -13.87 4.54 -11.77
C ARG A 122 -12.36 4.33 -11.84
N VAL A 123 -11.66 4.94 -10.89
CA VAL A 123 -10.29 4.56 -10.54
C VAL A 123 -10.36 3.39 -9.56
N HIS A 124 -9.63 2.33 -9.87
CA HIS A 124 -9.56 1.11 -9.07
C HIS A 124 -8.21 1.08 -8.36
N ILE A 125 -8.26 0.89 -7.04
CA ILE A 125 -7.07 0.70 -6.21
C ILE A 125 -6.98 -0.78 -5.84
N HIS A 126 -6.01 -1.49 -6.40
CA HIS A 126 -5.74 -2.89 -6.08
C HIS A 126 -4.49 -3.02 -5.22
N GLN A 127 -4.48 -4.02 -4.36
CA GLN A 127 -3.31 -4.50 -3.64
C GLN A 127 -2.86 -5.84 -4.22
N PHE A 128 -1.54 -6.00 -4.42
CA PHE A 128 -0.98 -7.23 -4.97
C PHE A 128 0.49 -7.40 -4.56
N ASN A 129 0.83 -8.55 -4.00
CA ASN A 129 2.20 -8.90 -3.60
C ASN A 129 2.87 -9.95 -4.48
N GLY A 130 2.20 -10.37 -5.56
CA GLY A 130 2.79 -11.33 -6.47
C GLY A 130 3.95 -10.75 -7.25
N THR A 131 4.92 -11.63 -7.52
CA THR A 131 5.86 -11.41 -8.60
C THR A 131 5.24 -11.89 -9.92
N ALA A 132 5.86 -11.60 -11.06
CA ALA A 132 5.52 -12.22 -12.34
C ALA A 132 6.03 -13.68 -12.42
N SER A 133 5.84 -14.45 -11.34
CA SER A 133 6.25 -15.84 -11.20
C SER A 133 5.02 -16.70 -10.90
N ASP A 134 4.95 -17.87 -11.55
CA ASP A 134 3.79 -18.76 -11.48
C ASP A 134 3.56 -19.41 -10.12
N ARG A 135 4.52 -19.30 -9.17
CA ARG A 135 4.52 -20.07 -7.92
C ARG A 135 3.98 -19.36 -6.68
N ASP A 136 3.60 -18.09 -6.79
CA ASP A 136 3.12 -17.34 -5.63
C ASP A 136 1.59 -17.45 -5.53
N ASP A 137 1.00 -17.95 -4.42
CA ASP A 137 -0.47 -17.83 -4.18
C ASP A 137 -0.83 -16.41 -3.72
N ASN A 138 -0.36 -15.42 -4.47
CA ASN A 138 -0.67 -14.03 -4.23
C ASN A 138 -1.93 -13.64 -5.01
N ARG A 139 -2.93 -13.19 -4.25
CA ARG A 139 -4.21 -12.71 -4.77
C ARG A 139 -4.18 -11.21 -4.94
N THR A 140 -4.96 -10.75 -5.90
CA THR A 140 -5.25 -9.33 -6.07
C THR A 140 -6.42 -8.95 -5.16
N TRP A 141 -6.33 -7.80 -4.51
CA TRP A 141 -7.34 -7.31 -3.57
C TRP A 141 -7.83 -5.94 -4.01
N LEU A 142 -9.10 -5.81 -4.36
CA LEU A 142 -9.71 -4.51 -4.63
C LEU A 142 -9.95 -3.77 -3.32
N MET A 143 -9.23 -2.67 -3.13
CA MET A 143 -9.26 -1.86 -1.91
C MET A 143 -10.29 -0.73 -2.01
N ALA A 144 -10.36 -0.05 -3.16
CA ALA A 144 -11.26 1.09 -3.35
C ALA A 144 -11.68 1.26 -4.82
N LEU A 145 -12.87 1.82 -4.99
CA LEU A 145 -13.43 2.31 -6.25
C LEU A 145 -13.71 3.80 -6.08
N LEU A 146 -13.03 4.64 -6.85
CA LEU A 146 -13.05 6.09 -6.66
C LEU A 146 -13.63 6.80 -7.88
N SER A 147 -14.56 7.72 -7.61
CA SER A 147 -15.12 8.71 -8.55
C SER A 147 -14.38 10.05 -8.40
N PRO A 148 -14.57 11.03 -9.32
CA PRO A 148 -13.99 12.36 -9.16
C PRO A 148 -14.32 12.99 -7.80
N GLY A 149 -13.31 13.56 -7.14
CA GLY A 149 -13.39 14.16 -5.81
C GLY A 149 -13.33 13.16 -4.65
N GLN A 150 -13.39 11.85 -4.90
CA GLN A 150 -13.22 10.84 -3.86
C GLN A 150 -11.74 10.52 -3.64
N TRP A 151 -11.44 10.06 -2.43
CA TRP A 151 -10.11 9.63 -2.04
C TRP A 151 -10.14 8.33 -1.24
N TYR A 152 -9.00 7.67 -1.18
CA TYR A 152 -8.75 6.50 -0.34
C TYR A 152 -7.37 6.63 0.30
N MET A 153 -7.30 6.45 1.62
CA MET A 153 -6.04 6.35 2.35
C MET A 153 -5.77 4.89 2.68
N SER A 154 -4.58 4.39 2.33
CA SER A 154 -4.16 3.05 2.73
C SER A 154 -4.01 2.96 4.24
N ARG A 155 -3.96 1.75 4.78
CA ARG A 155 -3.54 1.57 6.18
C ARG A 155 -2.16 2.19 6.37
N PHE A 156 -2.02 3.00 7.41
CA PHE A 156 -0.72 3.52 7.84
C PHE A 156 0.10 2.38 8.44
N VAL A 157 1.28 2.18 7.89
CA VAL A 157 2.25 1.16 8.30
C VAL A 157 3.45 1.86 8.93
N ASP A 158 3.72 1.55 10.20
CA ASP A 158 4.94 1.96 10.85
C ASP A 158 6.01 0.86 10.68
N TYR A 159 7.11 1.21 10.01
CA TYR A 159 8.19 0.27 9.74
C TYR A 159 9.27 0.29 10.82
N GLY A 160 9.23 1.25 11.77
CA GLY A 160 10.20 1.34 12.87
C GLY A 160 11.65 1.64 12.44
N VAL A 161 11.86 2.02 11.17
CA VAL A 161 13.19 2.28 10.56
C VAL A 161 13.34 3.74 10.12
N GLY A 162 12.60 4.66 10.77
CA GLY A 162 12.59 6.10 10.48
C GLY A 162 11.41 6.53 9.60
N ALA A 163 11.12 7.84 9.63
CA ALA A 163 9.93 8.44 8.99
C ALA A 163 9.81 8.19 7.48
N ALA A 164 10.93 7.90 6.80
CA ALA A 164 10.96 7.73 5.34
C ALA A 164 10.57 6.32 4.85
N ALA A 165 10.68 5.30 5.70
CA ALA A 165 10.49 3.91 5.28
C ALA A 165 9.06 3.39 5.55
N GLY A 166 8.22 4.21 6.19
CA GLY A 166 6.83 3.90 6.48
C GLY A 166 5.83 4.93 6.09
N GLY A 167 4.55 4.68 6.37
CA GLY A 167 3.49 5.62 6.07
C GLY A 167 2.18 5.02 5.56
N ALA A 168 1.35 5.90 5.01
CA ALA A 168 0.16 5.57 4.23
C ALA A 168 0.24 6.22 2.84
N LEU A 169 -0.55 5.71 1.90
CA LEU A 169 -0.74 6.32 0.59
C LEU A 169 -2.14 6.92 0.52
N ASN A 170 -2.26 8.21 0.21
CA ASN A 170 -3.50 8.83 -0.20
C ASN A 170 -3.61 8.82 -1.72
N PHE A 171 -4.72 8.29 -2.23
CA PHE A 171 -5.10 8.35 -3.63
C PHE A 171 -6.32 9.24 -3.78
N THR A 172 -6.19 10.38 -4.45
CA THR A 172 -7.30 11.33 -4.69
C THR A 172 -7.57 11.43 -6.19
N VAL A 173 -8.81 11.19 -6.60
CA VAL A 173 -9.20 11.35 -8.01
C VAL A 173 -9.57 12.79 -8.28
N LEU A 174 -8.75 13.48 -9.07
CA LEU A 174 -8.95 14.89 -9.41
C LEU A 174 -10.03 15.05 -10.48
N ASN A 175 -9.95 14.24 -11.54
CA ASN A 175 -10.88 14.28 -12.67
C ASN A 175 -10.87 12.96 -13.43
N ILE A 176 -11.96 12.65 -14.13
CA ILE A 176 -12.08 11.52 -15.06
C ILE A 176 -12.67 12.02 -16.38
N THR A 177 -12.11 11.54 -17.48
CA THR A 177 -12.59 11.75 -18.86
C THR A 177 -12.80 10.40 -19.54
N ASP A 178 -13.40 10.38 -20.73
CA ASP A 178 -13.66 9.15 -21.50
C ASP A 178 -12.40 8.35 -21.89
N GLY A 179 -11.20 8.90 -21.72
CA GLY A 179 -9.95 8.19 -22.06
C GLY A 179 -8.97 8.00 -20.91
N HIS A 180 -9.13 8.74 -19.82
CA HIS A 180 -8.15 8.75 -18.73
C HIS A 180 -8.69 9.37 -17.44
N ALA A 181 -8.08 9.00 -16.32
CA ALA A 181 -8.25 9.63 -15.02
C ALA A 181 -6.99 10.42 -14.61
N TYR A 182 -7.18 11.50 -13.88
CA TYR A 182 -6.11 12.22 -13.18
C TYR A 182 -6.19 11.88 -11.70
N VAL A 183 -5.12 11.28 -11.17
CA VAL A 183 -5.07 10.81 -9.78
C VAL A 183 -3.87 11.44 -9.08
N ARG A 184 -4.11 12.15 -7.99
CA ARG A 184 -3.05 12.58 -7.07
C ARG A 184 -2.72 11.42 -6.13
N ILE A 185 -1.44 11.13 -5.98
CA ILE A 185 -0.90 10.16 -5.05
C ILE A 185 0.01 10.92 -4.10
N CYS A 186 -0.22 10.75 -2.80
CA CYS A 186 0.57 11.37 -1.74
C CYS A 186 1.02 10.31 -0.74
N HIS A 187 2.27 10.40 -0.27
CA HIS A 187 2.82 9.52 0.77
C HIS A 187 2.82 10.23 2.11
N ALA A 188 1.95 9.78 3.01
CA ALA A 188 1.82 10.29 4.36
C ALA A 188 2.92 9.66 5.23
N THR A 189 3.85 10.46 5.72
CA THR A 189 4.95 10.01 6.58
C THR A 189 4.59 10.05 8.07
N VAL A 190 3.55 10.81 8.41
CA VAL A 190 2.95 10.88 9.74
C VAL A 190 1.44 10.71 9.66
N ARG A 191 0.81 10.48 10.81
CA ARG A 191 -0.66 10.35 10.90
C ARG A 191 -1.37 11.69 11.06
N SER A 192 -0.61 12.69 11.47
CA SER A 192 -1.03 14.03 11.83
C SER A 192 0.23 14.89 11.93
N GLU A 193 0.18 16.14 11.44
CA GLU A 193 1.34 17.04 11.41
C GLU A 193 1.77 17.49 12.81
N ASP A 194 0.89 17.40 13.82
CA ASP A 194 1.19 17.73 15.21
C ASP A 194 2.13 16.71 15.90
N LEU A 195 2.26 15.50 15.33
CA LEU A 195 3.05 14.40 15.89
C LEU A 195 4.54 14.50 15.57
N CYS A 196 4.94 15.42 14.70
CA CYS A 196 6.33 15.62 14.31
C CYS A 196 6.74 17.09 14.45
N LYS A 197 7.90 17.30 15.07
CA LYS A 197 8.39 18.62 15.45
C LYS A 197 8.63 19.55 14.25
N ASP A 198 9.03 18.98 13.11
CA ASP A 198 9.51 19.72 11.94
C ASP A 198 8.59 19.57 10.71
N CYS A 199 7.39 18.97 10.85
CA CYS A 199 6.44 18.87 9.74
C CYS A 199 5.67 20.17 9.51
N CYS A 200 5.41 20.93 10.57
CA CYS A 200 4.77 22.23 10.44
C CYS A 200 5.76 23.30 9.98
N GLY A 201 5.68 23.70 8.71
CA GLY A 201 6.46 24.79 8.12
C GLY A 201 7.50 24.35 7.08
N ASP A 202 7.47 23.10 6.63
CA ASP A 202 8.40 22.57 5.62
C ASP A 202 7.87 22.67 4.17
N GLY A 203 6.60 23.09 3.99
CA GLY A 203 5.97 23.21 2.68
C GLY A 203 5.36 21.92 2.16
N ILE A 204 5.28 20.86 2.98
CA ILE A 204 4.87 19.51 2.61
C ILE A 204 3.66 19.12 3.45
N ASP A 205 2.63 18.58 2.77
CA ASP A 205 1.48 17.91 3.38
C ASP A 205 1.95 16.52 3.86
N ASN A 206 2.38 16.43 5.12
CA ASN A 206 3.10 15.27 5.65
C ASN A 206 2.18 14.12 6.07
N ASP A 207 0.89 14.38 6.29
CA ASP A 207 -0.14 13.38 6.59
C ASP A 207 -1.09 13.12 5.40
N CYS A 208 -0.91 13.87 4.30
CA CYS A 208 -1.65 13.79 3.06
C CYS A 208 -3.15 14.09 3.21
N ASP A 209 -3.54 15.02 4.07
CA ASP A 209 -4.95 15.43 4.24
C ASP A 209 -5.41 16.46 3.19
N GLY A 210 -4.48 17.01 2.40
CA GLY A 210 -4.69 18.01 1.36
C GLY A 210 -4.37 19.44 1.78
N LEU A 211 -3.96 19.66 3.03
CA LEU A 211 -3.48 20.92 3.59
C LEU A 211 -2.00 20.76 3.98
N ALA A 212 -1.29 21.87 4.11
CA ALA A 212 0.12 21.83 4.51
C ALA A 212 0.41 22.99 5.46
N ASP A 213 1.26 22.74 6.45
CA ASP A 213 1.82 23.73 7.36
C ASP A 213 0.73 24.60 8.03
N ALA A 214 0.87 25.92 7.98
CA ALA A 214 -0.06 26.88 8.56
C ALA A 214 -1.49 26.83 7.98
N ASN A 215 -1.70 26.16 6.85
CA ASN A 215 -3.05 25.90 6.34
C ASN A 215 -3.66 24.65 6.96
N ASP A 216 -2.85 23.75 7.52
CA ASP A 216 -3.29 22.62 8.31
C ASP A 216 -3.71 23.10 9.72
N ARG A 217 -4.88 22.63 10.14
CA ARG A 217 -5.43 22.90 11.47
C ARG A 217 -4.54 22.31 12.58
N GLU A 218 -3.88 21.20 12.32
CA GLU A 218 -3.05 20.47 13.28
C GLU A 218 -1.76 21.24 13.59
N CYS A 219 -1.23 22.00 12.62
CA CYS A 219 -0.13 22.92 12.83
C CYS A 219 -0.52 24.23 13.54
N SER A 220 -1.81 24.57 13.58
CA SER A 220 -2.30 25.76 14.29
C SER A 220 -2.43 25.55 15.80
N THR A 221 -2.54 24.29 16.24
CA THR A 221 -2.50 23.97 17.66
C THR A 221 -1.06 24.11 18.13
N THR A 222 -0.77 25.24 18.77
CA THR A 222 0.45 25.40 19.56
C THR A 222 0.55 24.16 20.42
N PRO A 223 1.61 23.33 20.29
CA PRO A 223 1.75 22.17 21.15
C PRO A 223 1.61 22.71 22.55
N LEU A 224 0.60 22.23 23.30
CA LEU A 224 0.49 22.55 24.71
C LEU A 224 1.88 22.27 25.25
N SER A 225 2.61 23.34 25.57
CA SER A 225 3.95 23.26 26.09
C SER A 225 3.79 22.35 27.29
N MET A 226 4.13 21.07 27.13
CA MET A 226 4.17 20.17 28.26
C MET A 226 5.13 20.88 29.19
N PRO A 227 4.66 21.31 30.39
CA PRO A 227 5.54 22.01 31.30
C PRO A 227 6.78 21.13 31.45
N PRO A 228 7.98 21.73 31.41
CA PRO A 228 9.20 20.95 31.52
C PRO A 228 9.03 19.99 32.69
N PRO A 229 9.38 18.69 32.53
CA PRO A 229 9.25 17.73 33.61
C PRO A 229 9.84 18.37 34.87
N PRO A 230 9.13 18.35 36.01
CA PRO A 230 9.61 19.00 37.22
C PRO A 230 11.06 18.56 37.43
N SER A 231 11.96 19.54 37.61
CA SER A 231 13.37 19.26 37.79
C SER A 231 13.50 18.11 38.78
N PRO A 232 14.24 17.03 38.44
CA PRO A 232 14.36 15.89 39.33
C PRO A 232 14.75 16.44 40.71
N LEU A 233 13.92 16.16 41.71
CA LEU A 233 14.22 16.53 43.10
C LEU A 233 15.66 16.09 43.34
N ALA A 234 16.52 17.03 43.74
CA ALA A 234 17.93 16.77 43.99
C ALA A 234 18.03 15.49 44.82
N ALA A 235 18.66 14.46 44.24
CA ALA A 235 18.84 13.20 44.92
C ALA A 235 19.54 13.50 46.26
N PRO A 236 19.04 12.99 47.40
CA PRO A 236 19.76 13.10 48.64
C PRO A 236 21.15 12.47 48.45
N HIS A 237 22.18 13.22 48.84
CA HIS A 237 23.57 12.81 48.86
C HIS A 237 23.69 11.39 49.44
N GLN A 238 23.89 10.38 48.58
CA GLN A 238 24.23 9.04 49.03
C GLN A 238 25.68 9.08 49.51
N SER A 239 25.82 9.06 50.83
CA SER A 239 27.10 8.83 51.50
C SER A 239 27.66 7.49 51.04
N ALA A 240 28.92 7.51 50.61
CA ALA A 240 29.64 6.38 50.07
C ALA A 240 29.59 5.15 50.99
N CYS A 241 29.17 4.01 50.45
CA CYS A 241 29.38 2.71 51.06
C CYS A 241 30.19 1.83 50.10
N GLN A 242 31.18 1.15 50.68
CA GLN A 242 32.33 0.48 50.06
C GLN A 242 32.00 -0.78 49.23
N PRO A 243 32.92 -1.24 48.34
CA PRO A 243 32.84 -2.52 47.61
C PRO A 243 33.46 -3.69 48.41
N PRO A 244 33.44 -4.95 47.93
CA PRO A 244 32.51 -5.60 46.99
C PRO A 244 31.87 -6.88 47.56
N CYS A 245 30.62 -7.18 47.20
CA CYS A 245 30.04 -8.51 47.42
C CYS A 245 30.07 -9.30 46.10
N VAL A 246 30.88 -10.35 46.07
CA VAL A 246 31.03 -11.32 44.99
C VAL A 246 29.70 -12.06 44.79
N VAL A 247 29.18 -12.11 43.56
CA VAL A 247 28.04 -12.96 43.20
C VAL A 247 28.55 -14.14 42.35
N PRO A 248 28.16 -15.40 42.65
CA PRO A 248 28.63 -16.58 41.93
C PRO A 248 27.98 -16.76 40.55
N THR A 249 28.80 -17.24 39.63
CA THR A 249 28.50 -17.68 38.27
C THR A 249 27.49 -18.83 38.27
N ALA A 250 26.32 -18.65 37.64
CA ALA A 250 25.35 -19.71 37.41
C ALA A 250 25.57 -20.37 36.04
N ALA A 251 25.49 -21.70 36.05
CA ALA A 251 26.00 -22.62 35.05
C ALA A 251 25.18 -22.69 33.74
N THR A 252 25.93 -22.87 32.67
CA THR A 252 25.52 -23.27 31.32
C THR A 252 24.80 -24.63 31.32
N GLN A 253 23.56 -24.69 30.83
CA GLN A 253 22.91 -25.96 30.50
C GLN A 253 23.20 -26.39 29.05
N PRO A 254 23.48 -27.68 28.78
CA PRO A 254 23.72 -28.17 27.43
C PRO A 254 22.43 -28.32 26.62
N ARG A 255 22.49 -27.87 25.35
CA ARG A 255 21.45 -28.09 24.33
C ARG A 255 21.29 -29.59 24.06
N ARG A 256 20.07 -30.09 24.22
CA ARG A 256 19.65 -31.44 23.82
C ARG A 256 19.48 -31.47 22.30
N ALA A 257 20.24 -32.33 21.63
CA ALA A 257 20.11 -32.60 20.20
C ALA A 257 18.78 -33.32 19.92
N LEU A 258 17.99 -32.79 18.99
CA LEU A 258 16.82 -33.47 18.43
C LEU A 258 17.27 -34.22 17.17
N SER A 259 17.01 -35.52 17.19
CA SER A 259 17.27 -36.49 16.13
C SER A 259 16.29 -36.30 14.97
N PRO A 260 16.71 -36.48 13.70
CA PRO A 260 15.79 -36.56 12.57
C PRO A 260 15.31 -38.01 12.40
N ASP A 261 14.04 -38.27 12.70
CA ASP A 261 13.40 -39.53 12.34
C ASP A 261 12.89 -39.51 10.90
N ARG A 262 13.21 -40.62 10.24
CA ARG A 262 12.80 -41.06 8.92
C ARG A 262 11.28 -41.14 8.79
N CYS A 263 10.76 -40.72 7.65
CA CYS A 263 9.67 -41.45 6.98
C CYS A 263 10.07 -41.72 5.52
N SER A 264 10.24 -43.02 5.24
CA SER A 264 10.35 -43.62 3.92
C SER A 264 9.05 -44.35 3.61
N SER A 265 8.77 -44.53 2.31
CA SER A 265 7.79 -45.44 1.69
C SER A 265 6.31 -44.99 1.74
N THR A 266 5.46 -45.15 0.72
CA THR A 266 5.51 -45.86 -0.58
C THR A 266 4.21 -45.54 -1.35
N ALA A 267 4.24 -45.83 -2.65
CA ALA A 267 3.14 -45.93 -3.64
C ALA A 267 2.87 -44.69 -4.49
#